data_AF-A0A953JL04-F1
#
_entry.id   AF-A0A953JL04-F1
#
_cell.length_a   1.000
_cell.length_b   1.000
_cell.length_c   1.000
_cell.angle_alpha   90.00
_cell.angle_beta   90.00
_cell.angle_gamma   90.00
#
_symmetry.space_group_name_H-M   'P 1'
#
loop_
_entity.id
_entity.type
_entity.pdbx_description
1 polymer ?
#
loop_
_entity_poly.entity_id
_entity_poly.type
_entity_poly.pdbx_seq_one_letter_code
_entity_poly.pdbx_strand_id
1 'polypeptide(L)'
;MRSKEIAGGAPAPAGGAVIAAAASPSPPSPEAEAFYAEALRELAGLDVPFLLSGTYAVAAYTGISRPTKDLDIFCKAGDLPRVLSHFQAAGYGIEIEDER
;
A
#
# COMPACT_ATOMS: atom_id res chain seq x y z
N MET A 1 -1.70 -19.28 19.33
CA MET A 1 -1.84 -18.98 17.88
C MET A 1 -3.32 -18.90 17.57
N ARG A 2 -3.88 -17.68 17.41
CA ARG A 2 -5.26 -17.51 16.91
C ARG A 2 -5.17 -17.21 15.44
N SER A 3 -5.65 -18.13 14.62
CA SER A 3 -5.87 -17.94 13.19
C SER A 3 -6.83 -16.76 13.01
N LYS A 4 -6.34 -15.66 12.45
CA LYS A 4 -7.21 -14.55 12.03
C LYS A 4 -7.73 -14.93 10.65
N GLU A 5 -8.99 -15.31 10.59
CA GLU A 5 -9.71 -15.57 9.35
C GLU A 5 -9.69 -14.28 8.51
N ILE A 6 -9.14 -14.34 7.30
CA ILE A 6 -9.00 -13.20 6.40
C ILE A 6 -10.32 -12.96 5.64
N ALA A 7 -11.33 -12.48 6.35
CA ALA A 7 -12.54 -11.97 5.73
C ALA A 7 -12.31 -10.51 5.30
N GLY A 8 -12.24 -10.25 4.00
CA GLY A 8 -12.23 -8.90 3.44
C GLY A 8 -11.22 -8.72 2.32
N GLY A 9 -11.54 -9.24 1.13
CA GLY A 9 -10.96 -8.66 -0.08
C GLY A 9 -11.46 -7.22 -0.17
N ALA A 10 -10.53 -6.26 -0.22
CA ALA A 10 -10.87 -4.86 -0.39
C ALA A 10 -11.84 -4.67 -1.56
N PRO A 11 -12.86 -3.80 -1.43
CA PRO A 11 -13.71 -3.48 -2.56
C PRO A 11 -12.83 -2.96 -3.70
N ALA A 12 -12.98 -3.56 -4.89
CA ALA A 12 -12.35 -3.07 -6.10
C ALA A 12 -12.74 -1.59 -6.30
N PRO A 13 -11.81 -0.72 -6.74
CA PRO A 13 -12.13 0.69 -6.93
C PRO A 13 -13.31 0.82 -7.91
N ALA A 14 -14.36 1.51 -7.46
CA ALA A 14 -15.52 1.78 -8.29
C ALA A 14 -15.10 2.63 -9.52
N GLY A 15 -14.95 2.00 -10.68
CA GLY A 15 -14.79 2.67 -11.98
C GLY A 15 -13.39 2.66 -12.61
N GLY A 16 -12.41 1.94 -12.06
CA GLY A 16 -11.08 1.80 -12.69
C GLY A 16 -11.00 0.63 -13.67
N ALA A 17 -10.32 0.81 -14.81
CA ALA A 17 -9.96 -0.32 -15.67
C ALA A 17 -8.99 -1.24 -14.93
N VAL A 18 -9.29 -2.54 -14.88
CA VAL A 18 -8.37 -3.54 -14.33
C VAL A 18 -7.22 -3.69 -15.32
N ILE A 19 -6.00 -3.46 -14.86
CA ILE A 19 -4.78 -3.70 -15.65
C ILE A 19 -4.16 -5.03 -15.25
N ALA A 20 -3.59 -5.75 -16.22
CA ALA A 20 -2.60 -6.77 -15.93
C ALA A 20 -1.26 -6.05 -15.69
N ALA A 21 -0.67 -6.22 -14.50
CA ALA A 21 0.64 -5.65 -14.22
C ALA A 21 1.68 -6.24 -15.21
N ALA A 22 2.42 -5.37 -15.90
CA ALA A 22 3.41 -5.77 -16.89
C ALA A 22 4.66 -6.42 -16.26
N ALA A 23 4.99 -6.06 -15.02
CA ALA A 23 6.01 -6.69 -14.19
C ALA A 23 5.73 -6.44 -12.70
N SER A 24 6.47 -7.14 -11.84
CA SER A 24 6.53 -6.89 -10.40
C SER A 24 7.89 -6.28 -10.03
N PRO A 25 7.95 -5.38 -9.03
CA PRO A 25 9.22 -4.93 -8.47
C PRO A 25 9.89 -6.06 -7.67
N SER A 26 11.13 -5.84 -7.25
CA SER A 26 11.88 -6.77 -6.39
C SER A 26 11.95 -6.21 -4.96
N PRO A 27 11.12 -6.67 -4.02
CA PRO A 27 11.30 -6.33 -2.60
C PRO A 27 12.62 -6.92 -2.06
N PRO A 28 13.16 -6.39 -0.94
CA PRO A 28 14.47 -6.81 -0.42
C PRO A 28 14.43 -8.19 0.25
N SER A 29 13.26 -8.63 0.71
CA SER A 29 13.04 -9.96 1.28
C SER A 29 11.55 -10.35 1.22
N PRO A 30 11.21 -11.65 1.40
CA PRO A 30 9.83 -12.09 1.52
C PRO A 30 9.07 -11.46 2.69
N GLU A 31 9.75 -11.17 3.80
CA GLU A 31 9.16 -10.50 4.96
C GLU A 31 8.77 -9.06 4.63
N ALA A 32 9.60 -8.35 3.84
CA ALA A 32 9.27 -7.01 3.36
C ALA A 32 8.05 -7.06 2.40
N GLU A 33 8.00 -8.03 1.49
CA GLU A 33 6.83 -8.23 0.62
C GLU A 33 5.55 -8.48 1.41
N ALA A 34 5.62 -9.36 2.43
CA ALA A 34 4.50 -9.64 3.32
C ALA A 34 4.05 -8.39 4.09
N PHE A 35 5.00 -7.60 4.59
CA PHE A 35 4.74 -6.33 5.25
C PHE A 35 4.05 -5.32 4.33
N TYR A 36 4.52 -5.14 3.09
CA TYR A 36 3.88 -4.24 2.13
C TYR A 36 2.46 -4.70 1.78
N ALA A 37 2.26 -6.00 1.60
CA ALA A 37 0.94 -6.56 1.35
C ALA A 37 -0.02 -6.37 2.54
N GLU A 38 0.47 -6.48 3.77
CA GLU A 38 -0.30 -6.18 4.98
C GLU A 38 -0.68 -4.69 5.06
N ALA A 39 0.26 -3.78 4.83
CA ALA A 39 0.00 -2.35 4.80
C ALA A 39 -1.06 -1.96 3.75
N LEU A 40 -1.03 -2.58 2.56
CA LEU A 40 -2.06 -2.38 1.53
C LEU A 40 -3.43 -2.91 1.96
N ARG A 41 -3.50 -4.03 2.70
CA ARG A 41 -4.78 -4.52 3.25
C ARG A 41 -5.33 -3.60 4.32
N GLU A 42 -4.47 -3.07 5.20
CA GLU A 42 -4.86 -2.09 6.22
C GLU A 42 -5.42 -0.81 5.57
N LEU A 43 -4.72 -0.27 4.55
CA LEU A 43 -5.19 0.90 3.79
C LEU A 43 -6.54 0.66 3.12
N ALA A 44 -6.69 -0.50 2.49
CA ALA A 44 -7.92 -0.82 1.76
C ALA A 44 -9.10 -1.12 2.71
N GLY A 45 -8.82 -1.59 3.93
CA GLY A 45 -9.82 -1.72 5.00
C GLY A 45 -10.25 -0.40 5.62
N LEU A 46 -9.45 0.67 5.48
CA LEU A 46 -9.76 2.02 5.98
C LEU A 46 -10.82 2.76 5.14
N ASP A 47 -11.15 2.23 3.96
CA ASP A 47 -12.08 2.84 2.99
C ASP A 47 -11.68 4.29 2.62
N VAL A 48 -10.38 4.53 2.52
CA VAL A 48 -9.79 5.78 2.06
C VAL A 48 -9.35 5.61 0.61
N PRO A 49 -9.73 6.51 -0.32
CA PRO A 49 -9.20 6.48 -1.68
C PRO A 49 -7.69 6.73 -1.68
N PHE A 50 -6.92 5.78 -2.19
CA PHE A 50 -5.48 5.91 -2.39
C PHE A 50 -5.04 5.37 -3.76
N LEU A 51 -3.86 5.79 -4.20
CA LEU A 51 -3.19 5.27 -5.39
C LEU A 51 -1.86 4.64 -4.98
N LEU A 52 -1.60 3.42 -5.43
CA LEU A 52 -0.28 2.82 -5.34
C LEU A 52 0.65 3.50 -6.35
N SER A 53 1.83 3.91 -5.88
CA SER A 53 2.79 4.70 -6.65
C SER A 53 4.18 4.04 -6.64
N GLY A 54 5.21 4.84 -6.95
CA GLY A 54 6.60 4.45 -6.85
C GLY A 54 6.95 3.28 -7.76
N THR A 55 7.88 2.45 -7.28
CA THR A 55 8.40 1.32 -8.06
C THR A 55 7.32 0.30 -8.42
N TYR A 56 6.30 0.12 -7.58
CA TYR A 56 5.17 -0.77 -7.87
C TYR A 56 4.37 -0.28 -9.09
N ALA A 57 4.04 1.02 -9.14
CA ALA A 57 3.35 1.58 -10.30
C ALA A 57 4.23 1.51 -11.56
N VAL A 58 5.52 1.86 -11.47
CA VAL A 58 6.45 1.79 -12.61
C VAL A 58 6.51 0.36 -13.18
N ALA A 59 6.67 -0.65 -12.33
CA ALA A 59 6.70 -2.04 -12.76
C ALA A 59 5.40 -2.45 -13.44
N ALA A 60 4.24 -2.11 -12.84
CA ALA A 60 2.93 -2.46 -13.37
C ALA A 60 2.64 -1.83 -14.74
N TYR A 61 3.00 -0.55 -14.95
CA TYR A 61 2.65 0.19 -16.17
C TYR A 61 3.70 0.11 -17.28
N THR A 62 4.98 -0.12 -16.95
CA THR A 62 6.07 -0.07 -17.94
C THR A 62 6.77 -1.40 -18.16
N GLY A 63 6.55 -2.39 -17.28
CA GLY A 63 7.28 -3.66 -17.31
C GLY A 63 8.71 -3.58 -16.77
N ILE A 64 9.16 -2.40 -16.33
CA ILE A 64 10.51 -2.22 -15.77
C ILE A 64 10.49 -2.65 -14.30
N SER A 65 11.09 -3.81 -14.02
CA SER A 65 11.32 -4.28 -12.65
C SER A 65 12.58 -3.66 -12.04
N ARG A 66 12.50 -3.22 -10.78
CA ARG A 66 13.62 -2.66 -10.00
C ARG A 66 13.51 -3.08 -8.54
N PRO A 67 14.64 -3.10 -7.80
CA PRO A 67 14.60 -3.19 -6.35
C PRO A 67 13.79 -2.03 -5.74
N THR A 68 12.97 -2.30 -4.73
CA THR A 68 12.26 -1.27 -3.96
C THR A 68 12.38 -1.57 -2.48
N LYS A 69 12.75 -0.57 -1.68
CA LYS A 69 12.86 -0.69 -0.21
C LYS A 69 11.64 -0.13 0.52
N ASP A 70 10.79 0.61 -0.20
CA ASP A 70 9.64 1.32 0.33
C ASP A 70 8.36 0.98 -0.46
N LEU A 71 7.22 1.36 0.14
CA LEU A 71 5.89 1.32 -0.45
C LEU A 71 5.34 2.74 -0.52
N ASP A 72 5.19 3.29 -1.72
CA ASP A 72 4.68 4.65 -1.92
C ASP A 72 3.18 4.64 -2.23
N ILE A 73 2.42 5.48 -1.53
CA ILE A 73 1.01 5.74 -1.85
C ILE A 73 0.74 7.24 -1.99
N PHE A 74 -0.22 7.59 -2.82
CA PHE A 74 -0.87 8.90 -2.80
C PHE A 74 -2.25 8.78 -2.17
N CYS A 75 -2.62 9.73 -1.31
CA CYS A 75 -3.97 9.89 -0.79
C CYS A 75 -4.40 11.36 -0.91
N LYS A 76 -5.67 11.65 -0.65
CA LYS A 76 -6.14 13.04 -0.56
C LYS A 76 -5.58 13.69 0.71
N ALA A 77 -5.26 14.98 0.65
CA ALA A 77 -4.70 15.71 1.80
C ALA A 77 -5.57 15.61 3.07
N GLY A 78 -6.90 15.63 2.92
CA GLY A 78 -7.84 15.49 4.04
C GLY A 78 -7.87 14.09 4.67
N ASP A 79 -7.38 13.06 3.96
CA ASP A 79 -7.36 11.68 4.45
C ASP A 79 -6.03 11.31 5.13
N LEU A 80 -4.96 12.11 4.95
CA LEU A 80 -3.65 11.86 5.56
C LEU A 80 -3.74 11.65 7.09
N PRO A 81 -4.40 12.51 7.88
CA PRO A 81 -4.50 12.29 9.33
C PRO A 81 -5.18 10.97 9.70
N ARG A 82 -6.16 10.52 8.90
CA ARG A 82 -6.87 9.25 9.12
C ARG A 82 -5.96 8.06 8.87
N VAL A 83 -5.19 8.10 7.78
CA VAL A 83 -4.20 7.06 7.45
C VAL A 83 -3.14 6.96 8.55
N LEU A 84 -2.55 8.08 8.95
CA LEU A 84 -1.51 8.09 10.00
C LEU A 84 -2.05 7.58 11.35
N SER A 85 -3.25 8.02 11.74
CA SER A 85 -3.88 7.58 12.98
C SER A 85 -4.20 6.08 12.98
N HIS A 86 -4.62 5.54 11.83
CA HIS A 86 -4.88 4.10 11.65
C HIS A 86 -3.60 3.27 11.89
N PHE A 87 -2.52 3.63 11.21
CA PHE A 87 -1.25 2.91 11.36
C PHE A 87 -0.64 3.08 12.75
N GLN A 88 -0.76 4.26 13.37
CA GLN A 88 -0.35 4.46 14.76
C GLN A 88 -1.12 3.53 15.72
N ALA A 89 -2.45 3.43 15.55
CA ALA A 89 -3.29 2.56 16.37
C ALA A 89 -2.99 1.07 16.14
N ALA A 90 -2.55 0.70 14.94
CA ALA A 90 -2.09 -0.65 14.62
C ALA A 90 -0.65 -0.95 15.12
N GLY A 91 0.01 0.01 15.78
CA GLY A 91 1.31 -0.17 16.43
C GLY A 91 2.52 0.13 15.54
N TYR A 92 2.32 0.76 14.38
CA TYR A 92 3.40 1.15 13.48
C TYR A 92 4.09 2.42 13.99
N GLY A 93 5.40 2.51 13.76
CA GLY A 93 6.14 3.76 13.94
C GLY A 93 5.70 4.78 12.90
N ILE A 94 5.40 6.00 13.33
CA ILE A 94 4.99 7.10 12.46
C ILE A 94 5.99 8.23 12.61
N GLU A 95 6.52 8.68 11.48
CA GLU A 95 7.34 9.88 11.36
C GLU A 95 6.74 10.75 10.25
N ILE A 96 6.68 12.06 10.50
CA ILE A 96 6.24 13.06 9.52
C ILE A 96 7.46 13.89 9.17
N GLU A 97 7.99 13.66 7.98
CA GLU A 97 9.03 14.49 7.36
C GLU A 97 8.32 15.46 6.40
N ASP A 98 7.77 16.55 6.93
CA ASP A 98 7.32 17.68 6.11
C ASP A 98 8.30 18.83 6.32
N GLU A 99 8.87 19.35 5.22
CA GLU A 99 9.77 20.51 5.24
C GLU A 99 9.01 21.85 5.19
N ARG A 100 7.70 21.87 5.51
CA ARG A 100 6.84 23.06 5.38
C ARG A 100 6.13 23.48 6.66
#